data_AF-A0A1I6H7H6-F1
#
_entry.id   AF-A0A1I6H7H6-F1
#
_cell.length_a   1.000
_cell.length_b   1.000
_cell.length_c   1.000
_cell.angle_alpha   90.00
_cell.angle_beta   90.00
_cell.angle_gamma   90.00
#
_symmetry.space_group_name_H-M   'P 1'
#
loop_
_entity.id
_entity.type
_entity.pdbx_description
1 polymer ?
#
loop_
_entity_poly.entity_id
_entity_poly.type
_entity_poly.pdbx_seq_one_letter_code
_entity_poly.pdbx_strand_id
1 'polypeptide(L)'
;MKKLVMAILIMAGITASAQDYSKKGNRGDMKDFTPEQIATIQTKKMTLALDLNDSQQAKIKQILTEDAKTRKAKMTERKASKEEGKKVVTADEKYAMANERLDHEIARKKEMKSILNDDQFEKWEKMSNRKKMRGHNKERDGKNGKRTSRD
;
A
#
# COMPACT_ATOMS: atom_id res chain seq x y z
N MET A 1 4.01 14.58 52.21
CA MET A 1 4.98 14.34 51.11
C MET A 1 5.48 12.88 51.05
N LYS A 2 4.58 11.88 51.05
CA LYS A 2 4.92 10.47 50.77
C LYS A 2 4.10 9.86 49.61
N LYS A 3 3.09 10.60 49.11
CA LYS A 3 2.23 10.20 47.98
C LYS A 3 2.68 10.80 46.64
N LEU A 4 3.56 11.81 46.65
CA LEU A 4 4.11 12.43 45.44
C LEU A 4 5.26 11.62 44.84
N VAL A 5 6.02 10.86 45.65
CA VAL A 5 7.17 10.08 45.18
C VAL A 5 6.73 8.83 44.40
N MET A 6 5.59 8.22 44.76
CA MET A 6 5.04 7.08 44.01
C MET A 6 4.47 7.46 42.64
N ALA A 7 4.00 8.70 42.46
CA ALA A 7 3.47 9.16 41.17
C ALA A 7 4.59 9.38 40.12
N ILE A 8 5.82 9.67 40.56
CA ILE A 8 6.97 9.90 39.67
C ILE A 8 7.58 8.56 39.21
N LEU A 9 7.55 7.53 40.06
CA LEU A 9 8.05 6.18 39.72
C LEU A 9 7.20 5.46 38.65
N ILE A 10 5.91 5.78 38.52
CA ILE A 10 5.06 5.23 37.46
C ILE A 10 5.28 5.96 36.12
N MET A 11 5.61 7.26 36.14
CA MET A 11 5.90 8.02 34.93
C MET A 11 7.26 7.71 34.28
N ALA A 12 8.21 7.13 35.02
CA ALA A 12 9.50 6.69 34.49
C ALA A 12 9.44 5.34 33.74
N GLY A 13 8.34 4.60 33.83
CA GLY A 13 8.20 3.27 33.19
C GLY A 13 7.83 3.30 31.70
N ILE A 14 7.45 4.45 31.14
CA ILE A 14 6.93 4.52 29.75
C ILE A 14 8.02 4.93 28.74
N THR A 15 9.19 5.39 29.20
CA THR A 15 10.25 5.86 28.27
C THR A 15 11.25 4.77 27.84
N ALA A 16 11.07 3.52 28.27
CA ALA A 16 11.98 2.40 27.95
C ALA A 16 11.48 1.48 26.82
N SER A 17 10.72 2.02 25.86
CA SER A 17 10.55 1.39 24.54
C SER A 17 11.35 2.16 23.49
N ALA A 18 12.57 2.55 23.84
CA ALA A 18 13.52 3.14 22.91
C ALA A 18 14.31 2.01 22.25
N GLN A 19 14.14 1.89 20.94
CA GLN A 19 15.10 1.32 19.99
C GLN A 19 15.35 -0.20 20.07
N ASP A 20 14.44 -1.02 19.52
CA ASP A 20 14.88 -2.06 18.57
C ASP A 20 13.76 -2.58 17.65
N TYR A 21 13.07 -1.68 16.95
CA TYR A 21 12.34 -2.09 15.75
C TYR A 21 13.16 -1.66 14.54
N SER A 22 14.02 -2.56 14.09
CA SER A 22 14.56 -2.53 12.74
C SER A 22 13.43 -2.15 11.78
N LYS A 23 13.60 -0.99 11.14
CA LYS A 23 12.56 -0.29 10.38
C LYS A 23 12.32 -0.96 9.02
N LYS A 24 12.12 -2.28 9.02
CA LYS A 24 11.64 -3.07 7.89
C LYS A 24 10.11 -3.09 7.93
N GLY A 25 9.50 -1.91 8.01
CA GLY A 25 8.12 -1.75 8.48
C GLY A 25 7.13 -2.68 7.78
N ASN A 26 6.38 -3.47 8.57
CA ASN A 26 5.15 -4.26 8.36
C ASN A 26 4.74 -4.70 6.93
N ARG A 27 5.67 -4.71 5.96
CA ARG A 27 5.44 -5.15 4.58
C ARG A 27 5.69 -6.64 4.43
N GLY A 28 6.26 -7.30 5.45
CA GLY A 28 6.41 -8.75 5.53
C GLY A 28 5.06 -9.43 5.74
N ASP A 29 4.33 -9.00 6.77
CA ASP A 29 3.17 -9.71 7.34
C ASP A 29 1.97 -9.82 6.38
N MET A 30 1.89 -8.96 5.36
CA MET A 30 0.85 -9.00 4.32
C MET A 30 1.17 -9.94 3.15
N LYS A 31 2.38 -10.49 3.05
CA LYS A 31 2.77 -11.38 1.95
C LYS A 31 2.07 -12.74 2.02
N ASP A 32 1.66 -13.14 3.22
CA ASP A 32 1.12 -14.47 3.49
C ASP A 32 -0.41 -14.52 3.41
N PHE A 33 -1.07 -13.36 3.22
CA PHE A 33 -2.53 -13.31 3.09
C PHE A 33 -3.02 -13.80 1.73
N THR A 34 -4.19 -14.42 1.72
CA THR A 34 -4.90 -14.77 0.49
C THR A 34 -5.43 -13.51 -0.21
N PRO A 35 -5.66 -13.54 -1.54
CA PRO A 35 -6.30 -12.42 -2.25
C PRO A 35 -7.59 -11.94 -1.59
N GLU A 36 -8.39 -12.85 -1.07
CA GLU A 36 -9.68 -12.58 -0.41
C GLU A 36 -9.49 -11.90 0.96
N GLN A 37 -8.47 -12.32 1.73
CA GLN A 37 -8.11 -11.67 3.00
C GLN A 37 -7.61 -10.24 2.76
N ILE A 38 -6.77 -10.05 1.74
CA ILE A 38 -6.28 -8.73 1.33
C ILE A 38 -7.44 -7.83 0.91
N ALA A 39 -8.34 -8.34 0.06
CA ALA A 39 -9.52 -7.61 -0.38
C ALA A 39 -10.44 -7.24 0.80
N THR A 40 -10.62 -8.15 1.76
CA THR A 40 -11.42 -7.91 2.96
C THR A 40 -10.84 -6.78 3.81
N ILE A 41 -9.53 -6.82 4.09
CA ILE A 41 -8.84 -5.78 4.87
C ILE A 41 -8.92 -4.42 4.16
N GLN A 42 -8.68 -4.41 2.85
CA GLN A 42 -8.74 -3.17 2.07
C GLN A 42 -10.16 -2.60 2.01
N THR A 43 -11.17 -3.45 1.83
CA THR A 43 -12.58 -3.03 1.86
C THR A 43 -12.91 -2.41 3.21
N LYS A 44 -12.59 -3.08 4.33
CA LYS A 44 -12.84 -2.54 5.68
C LYS A 44 -12.14 -1.20 5.92
N LYS A 45 -10.90 -1.02 5.42
CA LYS A 45 -10.19 0.26 5.50
C LYS A 45 -10.86 1.34 4.66
N MET A 46 -11.40 1.00 3.50
CA MET A 46 -12.17 1.92 2.67
C MET A 46 -13.51 2.28 3.34
N THR A 47 -14.18 1.30 3.96
CA THR A 47 -15.39 1.54 4.76
C THR A 47 -15.11 2.54 5.88
N LEU A 48 -14.02 2.36 6.64
CA LEU A 48 -13.63 3.27 7.71
C LEU A 48 -13.36 4.71 7.21
N ALA A 49 -12.87 4.87 5.98
CA ALA A 49 -12.47 6.17 5.44
C ALA A 49 -13.59 6.89 4.68
N LEU A 50 -14.54 6.14 4.12
CA LEU A 50 -15.56 6.62 3.19
C LEU A 50 -16.99 6.35 3.66
N ASP A 51 -17.18 5.66 4.78
CA ASP A 51 -18.48 5.26 5.32
C ASP A 51 -19.30 4.47 4.28
N LEU A 52 -18.70 3.42 3.74
CA LEU A 52 -19.31 2.60 2.68
C LEU A 52 -20.50 1.79 3.21
N ASN A 53 -21.61 1.77 2.46
CA ASN A 53 -22.73 0.88 2.75
C ASN A 53 -22.45 -0.57 2.31
N ASP A 54 -23.28 -1.52 2.73
CA ASP A 54 -23.06 -2.96 2.48
C ASP A 54 -23.01 -3.32 1.00
N SER A 55 -23.83 -2.67 0.16
CA SER A 55 -23.81 -2.88 -1.30
C SER A 55 -22.49 -2.40 -1.91
N GLN A 56 -22.00 -1.24 -1.49
CA GLN A 56 -20.71 -0.70 -1.92
C GLN A 56 -19.56 -1.59 -1.47
N GLN A 57 -19.58 -2.06 -0.22
CA GLN A 57 -18.56 -2.97 0.32
C GLN A 57 -18.49 -4.28 -0.46
N ALA A 58 -19.63 -4.89 -0.81
CA ALA A 58 -19.67 -6.12 -1.60
C ALA A 58 -19.03 -5.93 -2.99
N LYS A 59 -19.42 -4.87 -3.71
CA LYS A 59 -18.87 -4.56 -5.05
C LYS A 59 -17.37 -4.25 -4.99
N ILE A 60 -16.94 -3.44 -4.02
CA ILE A 60 -15.53 -3.09 -3.83
C ILE A 60 -14.70 -4.32 -3.45
N LYS A 61 -15.22 -5.21 -2.60
CA LYS A 61 -14.51 -6.44 -2.22
C LYS A 61 -14.28 -7.34 -3.44
N GLN A 62 -15.27 -7.50 -4.31
CA GLN A 62 -15.11 -8.28 -5.54
C GLN A 62 -14.01 -7.68 -6.43
N ILE A 63 -14.09 -6.37 -6.67
CA ILE A 63 -13.09 -5.61 -7.43
C ILE A 63 -11.67 -5.81 -6.87
N LEU A 64 -11.51 -5.68 -5.55
CA LEU A 64 -10.22 -5.78 -4.90
C LEU A 64 -9.68 -7.21 -4.85
N THR A 65 -10.56 -8.21 -4.89
CA THR A 65 -10.18 -9.63 -4.96
C THR A 65 -9.54 -9.94 -6.30
N GLU A 66 -10.16 -9.51 -7.40
CA GLU A 66 -9.60 -9.68 -8.74
C GLU A 66 -8.27 -8.92 -8.90
N ASP A 67 -8.20 -7.67 -8.42
CA ASP A 67 -6.95 -6.91 -8.38
C ASP A 67 -5.85 -7.64 -7.58
N ALA A 68 -6.20 -8.26 -6.45
CA ALA A 68 -5.25 -8.98 -5.62
C ALA A 68 -4.75 -10.26 -6.32
N LYS A 69 -5.61 -10.98 -7.03
CA LYS A 69 -5.22 -12.14 -7.86
C LYS A 69 -4.27 -11.73 -8.97
N THR A 70 -4.61 -10.71 -9.76
CA THR A 70 -3.76 -10.20 -10.84
C THR A 70 -2.40 -9.73 -10.30
N ARG A 71 -2.38 -9.01 -9.16
CA ARG A 71 -1.12 -8.60 -8.53
C ARG A 71 -0.28 -9.77 -8.06
N LYS A 72 -0.90 -10.82 -7.50
CA LYS A 72 -0.19 -12.02 -7.04
C LYS A 72 0.45 -12.75 -8.22
N ALA A 73 -0.27 -12.92 -9.33
CA ALA A 73 0.23 -13.51 -10.57
C ALA A 73 1.39 -12.69 -11.18
N LYS A 74 1.23 -11.37 -11.32
CA LYS A 74 2.32 -10.50 -11.81
C LYS A 74 3.53 -10.50 -10.87
N MET A 75 3.32 -10.72 -9.56
CA MET A 75 4.41 -10.81 -8.59
C MET A 75 5.18 -12.13 -8.69
N THR A 76 4.50 -13.25 -8.91
CA THR A 76 5.16 -14.55 -9.14
C THR A 76 5.93 -14.57 -10.45
N GLU A 77 5.36 -14.02 -11.52
CA GLU A 77 6.05 -13.88 -12.82
C GLU A 77 7.32 -13.04 -12.68
N ARG A 78 7.22 -11.86 -12.04
CA ARG A 78 8.39 -11.01 -11.79
C ARG A 78 9.46 -11.66 -10.91
N LYS A 79 9.08 -12.52 -9.97
CA LYS A 79 10.05 -13.28 -9.16
C LYS A 79 10.81 -14.28 -10.03
N ALA A 80 10.09 -15.06 -10.85
CA ALA A 80 10.70 -16.02 -11.77
C ALA A 80 11.64 -15.32 -12.77
N SER A 81 11.19 -14.23 -13.43
CA SER A 81 12.04 -13.48 -14.37
C SER A 81 13.28 -12.87 -13.70
N LYS A 82 13.20 -12.54 -12.41
CA LYS A 82 14.34 -12.01 -11.65
C LYS A 82 15.34 -13.11 -11.30
N GLU A 83 14.87 -14.32 -10.99
CA GLU A 83 15.70 -15.51 -10.76
C GLU A 83 16.41 -15.94 -12.06
N GLU A 84 15.73 -15.83 -13.20
CA GLU A 84 16.28 -16.06 -14.55
C GLU A 84 17.22 -14.93 -15.03
N GLY A 85 17.40 -13.86 -14.25
CA GLY A 85 18.31 -12.76 -14.60
C GLY A 85 17.80 -11.82 -15.71
N LYS A 86 16.53 -11.94 -16.12
CA LYS A 86 15.90 -11.12 -17.17
C LYS A 86 15.67 -9.69 -16.66
N LYS A 87 16.63 -8.80 -16.90
CA LYS A 87 16.64 -7.41 -16.36
C LYS A 87 16.33 -6.32 -17.38
N VAL A 88 16.44 -6.59 -18.67
CA VAL A 88 16.32 -5.56 -19.71
C VAL A 88 14.94 -5.64 -20.34
N VAL A 89 14.13 -4.64 -20.04
CA VAL A 89 12.85 -4.39 -20.74
C VAL A 89 13.14 -3.41 -21.87
N THR A 90 12.69 -3.73 -23.08
CA THR A 90 12.86 -2.86 -24.26
C THR A 90 12.06 -1.56 -24.14
N ALA A 91 12.32 -0.57 -25.00
CA ALA A 91 11.54 0.67 -25.00
C ALA A 91 10.06 0.43 -25.31
N ASP A 92 9.78 -0.43 -26.28
CA ASP A 92 8.41 -0.78 -26.69
C ASP A 92 7.66 -1.56 -25.61
N GLU A 93 8.33 -2.48 -24.93
CA GLU A 93 7.75 -3.20 -23.78
C GLU A 93 7.46 -2.25 -22.60
N LYS A 94 8.32 -1.26 -22.35
CA LYS A 94 8.07 -0.22 -21.35
C LYS A 94 6.84 0.62 -21.71
N TYR A 95 6.70 0.98 -22.98
CA TYR A 95 5.53 1.72 -23.47
C TYR A 95 4.24 0.90 -23.32
N ALA A 96 4.26 -0.37 -23.75
CA ALA A 96 3.11 -1.27 -23.61
C ALA A 96 2.70 -1.45 -22.14
N MET A 97 3.65 -1.69 -21.24
CA MET A 97 3.37 -1.79 -19.80
C MET A 97 2.84 -0.48 -19.21
N ALA A 98 3.32 0.68 -19.68
CA ALA A 98 2.83 1.97 -19.23
C ALA A 98 1.37 2.16 -19.64
N ASN A 99 1.01 1.84 -20.88
CA ASN A 99 -0.36 1.88 -21.38
C ASN A 99 -1.27 0.93 -20.61
N GLU A 100 -0.89 -0.35 -20.47
CA GLU A 100 -1.70 -1.34 -19.74
C GLU A 100 -1.98 -0.88 -18.29
N ARG A 101 -0.99 -0.27 -17.64
CA ARG A 101 -1.15 0.28 -16.30
C ARG A 101 -2.13 1.46 -16.28
N LEU A 102 -2.01 2.38 -17.24
CA LEU A 102 -2.87 3.55 -17.33
C LEU A 102 -4.31 3.14 -17.64
N ASP A 103 -4.52 2.19 -18.55
CA ASP A 103 -5.83 1.65 -18.88
C ASP A 103 -6.49 0.97 -17.67
N HIS A 104 -5.71 0.20 -16.89
CA HIS A 104 -6.18 -0.38 -15.62
C HIS A 104 -6.56 0.71 -14.60
N GLU A 105 -5.76 1.77 -14.47
CA GLU A 105 -6.07 2.90 -13.59
C GLU A 105 -7.36 3.64 -14.03
N ILE A 106 -7.56 3.81 -15.34
CA ILE A 106 -8.77 4.43 -15.91
C ILE A 106 -10.00 3.56 -15.65
N ALA A 107 -9.92 2.25 -15.93
CA ALA A 107 -11.01 1.30 -15.68
C ALA A 107 -11.39 1.27 -14.19
N ARG A 108 -10.39 1.17 -13.30
CA ARG A 108 -10.58 1.23 -11.84
C ARG A 108 -11.24 2.54 -11.42
N LYS A 109 -10.82 3.68 -11.94
CA LYS A 109 -11.43 4.97 -11.65
C LYS A 109 -12.91 5.01 -12.07
N LYS A 110 -13.24 4.48 -13.26
CA LYS A 110 -14.61 4.41 -13.77
C LYS A 110 -15.50 3.51 -12.90
N GLU A 111 -15.01 2.33 -12.51
CA GLU A 111 -15.72 1.41 -11.61
C GLU A 111 -15.93 2.01 -10.21
N MET A 112 -14.94 2.71 -9.66
CA MET A 112 -15.11 3.36 -8.36
C MET A 112 -16.14 4.49 -8.44
N LYS A 113 -16.17 5.25 -9.53
CA LYS A 113 -17.16 6.32 -9.75
C LYS A 113 -18.60 5.79 -9.86
N SER A 114 -18.80 4.55 -10.33
CA SER A 114 -20.15 3.96 -10.39
C SER A 114 -20.63 3.37 -9.06
N ILE A 115 -19.73 3.18 -8.09
CA ILE A 115 -20.05 2.59 -6.79
C ILE A 115 -20.16 3.66 -5.70
N LEU A 116 -19.26 4.65 -5.74
CA LEU A 116 -19.19 5.72 -4.75
C LEU A 116 -20.09 6.89 -5.14
N ASN A 117 -20.63 7.59 -4.15
CA ASN A 117 -21.21 8.92 -4.39
C ASN A 117 -20.10 9.97 -4.60
N ASP A 118 -20.48 11.20 -4.97
CA ASP A 118 -19.52 12.25 -5.32
C ASP A 118 -18.56 12.59 -4.16
N ASP A 119 -19.07 12.74 -2.93
CA ASP A 119 -18.25 13.05 -1.75
C ASP A 119 -17.25 11.93 -1.42
N GLN A 120 -17.72 10.67 -1.49
CA GLN A 120 -16.89 9.49 -1.27
C GLN A 120 -15.82 9.36 -2.36
N PHE A 121 -16.18 9.64 -3.61
CA PHE A 121 -15.28 9.59 -4.75
C PHE A 121 -14.17 10.64 -4.63
N GLU A 122 -14.50 11.88 -4.24
CA GLU A 122 -13.51 12.93 -4.03
C GLU A 122 -12.53 12.59 -2.90
N LYS A 123 -13.03 12.06 -1.77
CA LYS A 123 -12.19 11.55 -0.68
C LYS A 123 -11.28 10.42 -1.16
N TRP A 124 -11.83 9.49 -1.96
CA TRP A 124 -11.08 8.39 -2.54
C TRP A 124 -9.96 8.88 -3.48
N GLU A 125 -10.22 9.86 -4.35
CA GLU A 125 -9.21 10.47 -5.21
C GLU A 125 -8.10 11.13 -4.39
N LYS A 126 -8.44 11.91 -3.35
CA LYS A 126 -7.46 12.55 -2.46
C LYS A 126 -6.57 11.50 -1.77
N MET A 127 -7.15 10.41 -1.28
CA MET A 127 -6.40 9.30 -0.69
C MET A 127 -5.48 8.61 -1.70
N SER A 128 -5.98 8.37 -2.92
CA SER A 128 -5.22 7.76 -4.02
C SER A 128 -4.03 8.64 -4.42
N ASN A 129 -4.23 9.94 -4.59
CA ASN A 129 -3.18 10.91 -4.94
C ASN A 129 -2.11 11.00 -3.86
N ARG A 130 -2.49 11.06 -2.58
CA ARG A 130 -1.53 11.02 -1.45
C ARG A 130 -0.69 9.76 -1.47
N LYS A 131 -1.28 8.61 -1.82
CA LYS A 131 -0.55 7.34 -1.94
C LYS A 131 0.45 7.35 -3.10
N LYS A 132 0.10 7.93 -4.25
CA LYS A 132 1.01 8.12 -5.39
C LYS A 132 2.19 9.03 -5.01
N MET A 133 1.93 10.17 -4.39
CA MET A 133 2.96 11.12 -3.94
C MET A 133 3.94 10.52 -2.92
N ARG A 134 3.43 9.75 -1.95
CA ARG A 134 4.28 9.03 -0.98
C ARG A 134 5.20 7.99 -1.63
N GLY A 135 4.79 7.43 -2.77
CA GLY A 135 5.64 6.53 -3.57
C GLY A 135 6.84 7.26 -4.17
N HIS A 136 6.59 8.44 -4.77
CA HIS A 136 7.63 9.25 -5.42
C HIS A 136 8.66 9.82 -4.44
N ASN A 137 8.27 10.24 -3.24
CA ASN A 137 9.23 10.75 -2.24
C ASN A 137 10.19 9.65 -1.75
N LYS A 138 9.72 8.41 -1.59
CA LYS A 138 10.59 7.28 -1.20
C LYS A 138 11.64 6.93 -2.26
N GLU A 139 11.34 7.14 -3.55
CA GLU A 139 12.31 6.93 -4.62
C GLU A 139 13.40 8.01 -4.67
N ARG A 140 13.10 9.24 -4.23
CA ARG A 140 14.08 10.33 -4.15
C ARG A 140 15.04 10.13 -2.99
N ASP A 141 14.53 9.81 -1.80
CA ASP A 141 15.37 9.60 -0.60
C ASP A 141 16.26 8.35 -0.72
N GLY A 142 15.74 7.28 -1.32
CA GLY A 142 16.51 6.04 -1.54
C GLY A 142 17.64 6.14 -2.58
N LYS A 143 17.62 7.19 -3.43
CA LYS A 143 18.69 7.44 -4.41
C LYS A 143 19.88 8.20 -3.83
N ASN A 144 19.68 9.02 -2.79
CA ASN A 144 20.78 9.76 -2.14
C ASN A 144 21.65 8.85 -1.25
N GLY A 145 21.08 7.83 -0.60
CA GLY A 145 21.85 6.91 0.26
C GLY A 145 22.70 5.86 -0.48
N LYS A 146 22.57 5.72 -1.80
CA LYS A 146 23.31 4.71 -2.60
C LYS A 146 24.50 5.25 -3.37
N ARG A 147 24.74 6.57 -3.36
CA ARG A 147 25.87 7.19 -4.08
C ARG A 147 27.14 7.32 -3.23
N THR A 148 27.06 7.06 -1.92
CA THR A 148 28.17 7.28 -0.96
C THR A 148 28.89 5.99 -0.52
N SER A 149 28.79 4.90 -1.29
CA SER A 149 29.45 3.62 -0.95
C SER A 149 30.07 2.95 -2.20
N ARG A 150 30.59 3.75 -3.11
CA ARG A 150 31.55 3.28 -4.11
C ARG A 150 32.79 4.16 -3.99
N ASP A 151 33.63 3.79 -3.05
CA ASP A 151 35.08 3.99 -3.10
C ASP A 151 35.71 2.60 -3.13
#